data_AF-A0A7H9CGZ4-F1
#
_entry.id   AF-A0A7H9CGZ4-F1
#
_cell.length_a   1.000
_cell.length_b   1.000
_cell.length_c   1.000
_cell.angle_alpha   90.00
_cell.angle_beta   90.00
_cell.angle_gamma   90.00
#
_symmetry.space_group_name_H-M   'P 1'
#
loop_
_entity.id
_entity.type
_entity.pdbx_description
1 polymer ?
#
loop_
_entity_poly.entity_id
_entity_poly.type
_entity_poly.pdbx_seq_one_letter_code
_entity_poly.pdbx_strand_id
1 'polypeptide(L)'
;MDFLKHIEDFGKGVLDSNDKAFNEILVWQDKNSDGISQKNELKTLNEHNIKSIDLEFMADNTALDKDNKQILVGSFAINDSDNSLASDIDFSVNSIKISA
;
A
#
# COMPACT_ATOMS: atom_id res chain seq x y z
N MET A 1 0.45 4.51 5.66
CA MET A 1 1.30 5.13 4.61
C MET A 1 2.55 5.85 5.15
N ASP A 2 2.57 6.32 6.40
CA ASP A 2 3.71 7.07 6.97
C ASP A 2 5.05 6.32 6.98
N PHE A 3 5.04 4.98 7.08
CA PHE A 3 6.27 4.18 7.03
C PHE A 3 7.04 4.36 5.71
N LEU A 4 6.35 4.56 4.59
CA LEU A 4 7.00 4.74 3.29
C LEU A 4 7.90 5.99 3.25
N LYS A 5 7.54 7.04 4.01
CA LYS A 5 8.37 8.24 4.18
C LYS A 5 9.65 8.00 4.97
N HIS A 6 9.74 6.92 5.74
CA HIS A 6 10.93 6.61 6.51
C HIS A 6 11.99 5.83 5.71
N ILE A 7 11.57 5.23 4.58
CA ILE A 7 12.42 4.36 3.76
C ILE A 7 12.76 4.96 2.39
N GLU A 8 12.28 6.18 2.11
CA GLU A 8 12.74 6.97 0.97
C GLU A 8 14.08 7.61 1.29
N ASP A 9 14.98 7.60 0.31
CA ASP A 9 16.25 8.26 0.39
C ASP A 9 16.09 9.73 -0.08
N PHE A 10 16.73 10.61 0.68
CA PHE A 10 16.96 12.04 0.36
C PHE A 10 15.80 13.03 0.54
N GLY A 11 14.66 12.66 1.14
CA GLY A 11 13.65 13.67 1.51
C GLY A 11 12.80 14.16 0.34
N LYS A 12 12.77 13.43 -0.79
CA LYS A 12 12.19 13.94 -2.04
C LYS A 12 10.67 13.79 -2.14
N GLY A 13 10.06 13.08 -1.18
CA GLY A 13 8.61 12.86 -1.16
C GLY A 13 8.11 11.86 -2.20
N VAL A 14 9.02 11.13 -2.84
CA VAL A 14 8.71 10.06 -3.80
C VAL A 14 9.60 8.88 -3.47
N LEU A 15 9.00 7.69 -3.46
CA LEU A 15 9.72 6.43 -3.39
C LEU A 15 9.82 5.83 -4.80
N ASP A 16 11.03 5.69 -5.33
CA ASP A 16 11.31 5.22 -6.69
C ASP A 16 12.58 4.35 -6.75
N SER A 17 12.97 3.90 -7.95
CA SER A 17 14.13 3.02 -8.17
C SER A 17 15.48 3.56 -7.69
N ASN A 18 15.60 4.84 -7.35
CA ASN A 18 16.80 5.43 -6.77
C ASN A 18 16.91 5.19 -5.25
N ASP A 19 15.82 4.75 -4.61
CA ASP A 19 15.78 4.43 -3.18
C ASP A 19 16.22 2.99 -2.92
N LYS A 20 17.11 2.80 -1.94
CA LYS A 20 17.65 1.47 -1.61
C LYS A 20 16.54 0.46 -1.29
N ALA A 21 15.51 0.91 -0.57
CA ALA A 21 14.42 0.05 -0.14
C ALA A 21 13.42 -0.31 -1.26
N PHE A 22 13.42 0.41 -2.39
CA PHE A 22 12.39 0.26 -3.42
C PHE A 22 12.28 -1.18 -3.96
N ASN A 23 13.44 -1.81 -4.23
CA ASN A 23 13.50 -3.17 -4.75
C ASN A 23 13.21 -4.25 -3.70
N GLU A 24 13.13 -3.87 -2.42
CA GLU A 24 12.84 -4.78 -1.30
C GLU A 24 11.33 -4.84 -0.99
N ILE A 25 10.55 -3.89 -1.52
CA ILE A 25 9.11 -3.83 -1.29
C ILE A 25 8.39 -4.87 -2.15
N LEU A 26 7.55 -5.65 -1.48
CA LEU A 26 6.70 -6.66 -2.08
C LEU A 26 5.24 -6.23 -2.01
N VAL A 27 4.52 -6.41 -3.11
CA VAL A 27 3.07 -6.39 -3.20
C VAL A 27 2.57 -7.80 -2.97
N TRP A 28 1.70 -7.94 -1.98
CA TRP A 28 0.99 -9.19 -1.70
C TRP A 28 -0.39 -9.16 -2.35
N GLN A 29 -0.66 -10.15 -3.18
CA GLN A 29 -1.99 -10.45 -3.70
C GLN A 29 -2.39 -11.84 -3.21
N ASP A 30 -3.17 -11.87 -2.13
CA ASP A 30 -3.77 -13.10 -1.62
C ASP A 30 -4.75 -13.69 -2.65
N LYS A 31 -4.33 -14.76 -3.32
CA LYS A 31 -5.10 -15.38 -4.43
C LYS A 31 -6.12 -16.39 -3.93
N ASN A 32 -5.88 -16.95 -2.76
CA ASN A 32 -6.70 -18.00 -2.19
C ASN A 32 -7.59 -17.50 -1.03
N SER A 33 -7.42 -16.23 -0.63
CA SER A 33 -8.15 -15.54 0.44
C SER A 33 -8.01 -16.21 1.80
N ASP A 34 -6.85 -16.79 2.10
CA ASP A 34 -6.57 -17.47 3.37
C ASP A 34 -5.87 -16.57 4.41
N GLY A 35 -5.44 -15.37 4.02
CA GLY A 35 -4.80 -14.39 4.89
C GLY A 35 -3.34 -14.74 5.25
N ILE A 36 -2.73 -15.74 4.60
CA ILE A 36 -1.35 -16.17 4.83
C ILE A 36 -0.52 -15.86 3.59
N SER A 37 0.49 -14.99 3.73
CA SER A 37 1.35 -14.67 2.60
C SER A 37 2.20 -15.85 2.15
N GLN A 38 2.12 -16.19 0.86
CA GLN A 38 2.92 -17.25 0.24
C GLN A 38 3.80 -16.72 -0.90
N LYS A 39 4.90 -17.42 -1.21
CA LYS A 39 5.90 -16.96 -2.19
C LYS A 39 5.33 -16.67 -3.58
N ASN A 40 4.32 -17.42 -4.04
CA ASN A 40 3.67 -17.26 -5.34
C ASN A 40 2.61 -16.13 -5.37
N GLU A 41 2.40 -15.45 -4.25
CA GLU A 41 1.49 -14.32 -4.06
C GLU A 41 2.23 -13.00 -3.89
N LEU A 42 3.55 -13.06 -3.73
CA LEU A 42 4.42 -11.91 -3.54
C LEU A 42 5.14 -11.58 -4.84
N LYS A 43 5.15 -10.29 -5.16
CA LYS A 43 5.91 -9.73 -6.28
C LYS A 43 6.50 -8.39 -5.88
N THR A 44 7.66 -8.06 -6.42
CA THR A 44 8.25 -6.73 -6.27
C THR A 44 7.44 -5.66 -6.99
N LEU A 45 7.65 -4.38 -6.62
CA LEU A 45 7.10 -3.24 -7.36
C LEU A 45 7.45 -3.29 -8.86
N ASN A 46 8.70 -3.64 -9.17
CA ASN A 46 9.18 -3.80 -10.55
C ASN A 46 8.46 -4.91 -11.33
N GLU A 47 8.17 -6.05 -10.70
CA GLU A 47 7.40 -7.13 -11.33
C GLU A 47 5.94 -6.74 -11.62
N HIS A 48 5.44 -5.69 -10.98
CA HIS A 48 4.17 -5.03 -11.27
C HIS A 48 4.30 -3.82 -12.22
N ASN A 49 5.50 -3.52 -12.71
CA ASN A 49 5.83 -2.32 -13.49
C ASN A 49 5.54 -1.00 -12.76
N ILE A 50 5.50 -0.99 -11.43
CA ILE A 50 5.38 0.24 -10.64
C ILE A 50 6.73 0.94 -10.67
N LYS A 51 6.75 2.21 -11.09
CA LYS A 51 7.95 3.04 -11.18
C LYS A 51 8.18 3.89 -9.94
N SER A 52 7.11 4.40 -9.35
CA SER A 52 7.19 5.27 -8.18
C SER A 52 5.91 5.25 -7.36
N ILE A 53 6.04 5.61 -6.08
CA ILE A 53 4.94 5.87 -5.16
C ILE A 53 5.09 7.31 -4.68
N ASP A 54 4.05 8.10 -4.85
CA ASP A 54 3.99 9.46 -4.29
C ASP A 54 3.77 9.34 -2.77
N LEU A 55 4.53 10.12 -1.99
CA LEU A 55 4.45 10.11 -0.53
C LEU A 55 3.63 11.28 0.01
N GLU A 56 3.04 12.09 -0.86
CA GLU A 56 1.97 13.01 -0.52
C GLU A 56 0.63 12.26 -0.50
N PHE A 57 -0.09 12.40 0.62
CA PHE A 57 -1.33 11.68 0.88
C PHE A 57 -2.39 12.64 1.39
N MET A 58 -3.63 12.39 1.00
CA MET A 58 -4.80 13.10 1.50
C MET A 58 -5.50 12.24 2.54
N ALA A 59 -5.85 12.87 3.67
CA ALA A 59 -6.72 12.25 4.65
C ALA A 59 -8.10 11.99 4.04
N ASP A 60 -8.66 10.82 4.31
CA ASP A 60 -9.99 10.41 3.89
C ASP A 60 -10.73 9.74 5.06
N ASN A 61 -12.03 9.49 4.91
CA ASN A 61 -12.82 8.69 5.83
C ASN A 61 -14.03 8.11 5.08
N THR A 62 -13.78 7.59 3.89
CA THR A 62 -14.82 7.02 3.02
C THR A 62 -15.17 5.62 3.51
N ALA A 63 -16.44 5.40 3.85
CA ALA A 63 -16.96 4.07 4.18
C ALA A 63 -16.99 3.18 2.94
N LEU A 64 -16.52 1.94 3.08
CA LEU A 64 -16.54 0.89 2.07
C LEU A 64 -17.46 -0.25 2.53
N ASP A 65 -17.59 -1.29 1.70
CA ASP A 65 -18.38 -2.47 2.03
C ASP A 65 -17.91 -3.15 3.31
N LYS A 66 -18.85 -3.76 4.04
CA LYS A 66 -18.61 -4.58 5.25
C LYS A 66 -17.83 -3.85 6.35
N ASP A 67 -18.18 -2.59 6.58
CA ASP A 67 -17.60 -1.71 7.61
C ASP A 67 -16.09 -1.43 7.45
N ASN A 68 -15.50 -1.75 6.29
CA ASN A 68 -14.15 -1.30 5.95
C ASN A 68 -14.15 0.20 5.67
N LYS A 69 -13.01 0.86 5.85
CA LYS A 69 -12.87 2.30 5.58
C LYS A 69 -11.60 2.61 4.84
N GLN A 70 -11.69 3.53 3.89
CA GLN A 70 -10.56 4.20 3.29
C GLN A 70 -10.20 5.42 4.15
N ILE A 71 -8.99 5.45 4.69
CA ILE A 71 -8.55 6.49 5.65
C ILE A 71 -7.47 7.42 5.07
N LEU A 72 -6.75 6.99 4.04
CA LEU A 72 -5.82 7.82 3.28
C LEU A 72 -5.90 7.47 1.79
N VAL A 73 -5.68 8.47 0.95
CA VAL A 73 -5.55 8.32 -0.51
C VAL A 73 -4.24 8.94 -0.97
N GLY A 74 -3.53 8.21 -1.82
CA GLY A 74 -2.32 8.63 -2.50
C GLY A 74 -2.28 8.12 -3.93
N SER A 75 -1.09 8.13 -4.51
CA SER A 75 -0.89 7.65 -5.88
C SER A 75 0.40 6.87 -6.06
N PHE A 76 0.42 6.07 -7.13
CA PHE A 76 1.61 5.43 -7.66
C PHE A 76 1.58 5.49 -9.19
N ALA A 77 2.75 5.41 -9.81
CA ALA A 77 2.89 5.47 -11.26
C ALA A 77 3.40 4.15 -11.82
N ILE A 78 2.78 3.68 -12.90
CA ILE A 78 3.27 2.53 -13.70
C ILE A 78 3.96 2.97 -15.00
N ASN A 79 3.68 4.20 -15.43
CA ASN A 79 4.38 4.90 -16.49
C ASN A 79 4.32 6.40 -16.21
N ASP A 80 5.00 7.20 -17.03
CA ASP A 80 5.21 8.62 -16.75
C ASP A 80 3.91 9.47 -16.88
N SER A 81 2.83 8.87 -17.37
CA SER A 81 1.51 9.51 -17.55
C SER A 81 0.41 8.99 -16.62
N ASP A 82 0.66 7.88 -15.90
CA ASP A 82 -0.35 7.22 -15.09
C ASP A 82 -0.22 7.59 -13.61
N ASN A 83 -1.30 8.15 -13.05
CA ASN A 83 -1.49 8.32 -11.61
C ASN A 83 -2.55 7.31 -11.15
N SER A 84 -2.11 6.11 -10.79
CA SER A 84 -2.98 5.11 -10.19
C SER A 84 -3.17 5.40 -8.71
N LEU A 85 -4.31 4.99 -8.14
CA LEU A 85 -4.64 5.26 -6.73
C LEU A 85 -3.98 4.24 -5.81
N ALA A 86 -3.35 4.72 -4.74
CA ALA A 86 -2.97 3.92 -3.57
C ALA A 86 -3.80 4.37 -2.38
N SER A 87 -4.10 3.46 -1.45
CA SER A 87 -4.92 3.79 -0.29
C SER A 87 -4.50 3.01 0.96
N ASP A 88 -4.66 3.66 2.11
CA ASP A 88 -4.60 3.02 3.42
C ASP A 88 -6.03 2.64 3.85
N ILE A 89 -6.23 1.35 4.13
CA ILE A 89 -7.54 0.76 4.42
C ILE A 89 -7.56 0.25 5.85
N ASP A 90 -8.54 0.74 6.62
CA ASP A 90 -8.90 0.19 7.92
C ASP A 90 -9.88 -0.98 7.71
N PHE A 91 -9.37 -2.20 7.86
CA PHE A 91 -10.15 -3.42 7.68
C PHE A 91 -10.97 -3.75 8.92
N SER A 92 -12.27 -3.97 8.71
CA SER A 92 -13.15 -4.48 9.75
C SER A 92 -12.77 -5.90 10.12
N VAL A 93 -12.71 -6.18 11.42
CA VAL A 93 -12.43 -7.49 11.98
C VAL A 93 -13.47 -7.86 13.02
N ASN A 94 -13.73 -9.16 13.16
CA ASN A 94 -14.56 -9.65 14.26
C ASN A 94 -13.82 -9.42 15.58
N SER A 95 -14.34 -8.52 16.40
CA SER A 95 -13.85 -8.32 17.76
C SER A 95 -14.41 -9.42 18.67
N ILE A 96 -13.52 -10.12 19.38
CA ILE A 96 -13.96 -10.99 20.48
C ILE A 96 -14.34 -10.06 21.64
N LYS A 97 -15.64 -9.94 21.92
CA LYS A 97 -16.10 -9.30 23.14
C LYS A 97 -16.01 -10.33 24.27
N ILE A 98 -14.99 -10.19 25.12
CA ILE A 98 -15.00 -10.88 26.40
C ILE A 98 -15.90 -10.06 27.32
N SER A 99 -17.13 -10.53 27.53
CA SER A 99 -17.98 -10.04 28.61
C SER A 99 -17.32 -10.41 29.94
N ALA A 100 -16.96 -9.39 30.72
CA ALA A 100 -16.54 -9.52 32.12
C ALA A 100 -17.73 -9.89 33.02
#